data_AF-A0AAN8DCJ1-F1
#
_entry.id   AF-A0AAN8DCJ1-F1
#
_cell.length_a   1.000
_cell.length_b   1.000
_cell.length_c   1.000
_cell.angle_alpha   90.00
_cell.angle_beta   90.00
_cell.angle_gamma   90.00
#
_symmetry.space_group_name_H-M   'P 1'
#
loop_
_entity.id
_entity.type
_entity.pdbx_description
1 polymer ?
#
loop_
_entity_poly.entity_id
_entity_poly.type
_entity_poly.pdbx_seq_one_letter_code
_entity_poly.pdbx_strand_id
1 'polypeptide(L)'
;MVLAYHATNGSGYSYIQDMVNPYTPAPALRSASAKRLAAPSLRGGPTFPSAKTSRFAILAPKWWNELPIEIRTADSLHIFRRRLKTHLFRLHFER
;
A
#
# COMPACT_ATOMS: atom_id res chain seq x y z
N MET A 1 4.30 -3.38 4.86
CA MET A 1 4.62 -2.18 4.07
C MET A 1 5.58 -2.45 2.91
N VAL A 2 6.72 -3.11 3.12
CA VAL A 2 7.65 -3.45 2.00
C VAL A 2 6.99 -4.30 0.91
N LEU A 3 6.18 -5.29 1.28
CA LEU A 3 5.42 -6.09 0.30
C LEU A 3 4.45 -5.23 -0.54
N ALA A 4 3.82 -4.23 0.07
CA ALA A 4 2.94 -3.28 -0.63
C ALA A 4 3.74 -2.33 -1.56
N TYR A 5 4.96 -1.94 -1.18
CA TYR A 5 5.88 -1.21 -2.06
C TYR A 5 6.25 -2.03 -3.30
N HIS A 6 6.55 -3.32 -3.12
CA HIS A 6 6.85 -4.20 -4.25
C HIS A 6 5.62 -4.43 -5.14
N ALA A 7 4.44 -4.61 -4.54
CA ALA A 7 3.19 -4.76 -5.28
C ALA A 7 2.85 -3.50 -6.11
N THR A 8 2.99 -2.31 -5.52
CA THR A 8 2.73 -1.02 -6.21
C THR A 8 3.74 -0.69 -7.30
N ASN A 9 4.99 -1.13 -7.16
CA ASN A 9 6.04 -0.89 -8.16
C ASN A 9 6.22 -2.07 -9.13
N GLY A 10 5.35 -3.08 -9.10
CA GLY A 10 5.43 -4.24 -10.01
C GLY A 10 6.67 -5.12 -9.86
N SER A 11 7.42 -4.97 -8.76
CA SER A 11 8.68 -5.70 -8.50
C SER A 11 8.52 -6.89 -7.55
N GLY A 12 7.27 -7.23 -7.19
CA GLY A 12 6.93 -8.38 -6.33
C GLY A 12 6.37 -9.57 -7.09
N TYR A 13 6.14 -10.68 -6.39
CA TYR A 13 5.49 -11.86 -6.95
C TYR A 13 4.05 -11.56 -7.42
N SER A 14 3.62 -12.17 -8.52
CA SER A 14 2.29 -11.99 -9.14
C SER A 14 1.16 -12.18 -8.13
N TYR A 15 1.22 -13.24 -7.32
CA TYR A 15 0.19 -13.52 -6.32
C TYR A 15 0.02 -12.38 -5.29
N ILE A 16 1.06 -11.59 -5.01
CA ILE A 16 0.97 -10.42 -4.10
C ILE A 16 0.41 -9.21 -4.84
N GLN A 17 0.76 -9.05 -6.12
CA GLN A 17 0.23 -7.97 -6.96
C GLN A 17 -1.29 -8.13 -7.14
N ASP A 18 -1.76 -9.34 -7.40
CA ASP A 18 -3.19 -9.67 -7.57
C ASP A 18 -4.03 -9.40 -6.30
N MET A 19 -3.39 -9.40 -5.12
CA MET A 19 -4.04 -9.08 -3.85
C MET A 19 -4.19 -7.57 -3.61
N VAL A 20 -3.45 -6.74 -4.33
CA VAL A 20 -3.30 -5.31 -4.07
C VAL A 20 -3.67 -4.53 -5.33
N ASN A 21 -4.92 -4.13 -5.43
CA ASN A 21 -5.38 -3.42 -6.61
C ASN A 21 -4.95 -1.94 -6.56
N PRO A 22 -4.22 -1.43 -7.57
CA PRO A 22 -3.91 -0.01 -7.65
C PRO A 22 -5.22 0.79 -7.72
N TYR A 23 -5.30 1.88 -6.96
CA TYR A 23 -6.45 2.75 -7.01
C TYR A 23 -6.43 3.51 -8.34
N THR A 24 -7.32 3.12 -9.25
CA THR A 24 -7.58 3.85 -10.51
C THR A 24 -8.76 4.80 -10.29
N PRO A 25 -8.51 6.09 -9.99
CA PRO A 25 -9.61 7.04 -9.97
C PRO A 25 -10.18 7.23 -11.37
N ALA A 26 -11.45 7.62 -11.43
CA ALA A 26 -12.04 8.14 -12.65
C ALA A 26 -11.18 9.30 -13.22
N PRO A 27 -11.09 9.44 -14.55
CA PRO A 27 -10.23 10.45 -15.17
C PRO A 27 -10.71 11.86 -14.77
N ALA A 28 -9.90 12.58 -13.98
CA ALA A 28 -9.93 14.04 -13.67
C ALA A 28 -9.66 14.42 -12.19
N LEU A 29 -9.28 13.49 -11.31
CA LEU A 29 -8.97 13.85 -9.91
C LEU A 29 -7.47 13.97 -9.64
N ARG A 30 -7.06 15.11 -9.05
CA ARG A 30 -5.67 15.40 -8.65
C ARG A 30 -5.09 14.41 -7.61
N SER A 31 -5.90 13.51 -7.07
CA SER A 31 -5.47 12.41 -6.19
C SER A 31 -4.91 11.18 -6.95
N ALA A 32 -4.99 11.16 -8.29
CA ALA A 32 -4.47 10.08 -9.13
C ALA A 32 -2.94 9.89 -9.00
N SER A 33 -2.21 10.98 -8.78
CA SER A 33 -0.74 10.98 -8.65
C SER A 33 -0.25 10.39 -7.33
N ALA A 34 -1.14 9.96 -6.44
CA ALA A 34 -0.79 9.68 -5.06
C ALA A 34 -0.32 8.24 -4.77
N LYS A 35 -0.12 7.37 -5.77
CA LYS A 35 0.18 5.92 -5.59
C LYS A 35 -0.69 5.29 -4.50
N ARG A 36 -2.02 5.49 -4.55
CA ARG A 36 -2.96 4.94 -3.57
C ARG A 36 -3.35 3.51 -3.93
N LEU A 37 -3.71 2.74 -2.91
CA LEU A 37 -4.22 1.38 -3.06
C LEU A 37 -5.73 1.37 -2.81
N ALA A 38 -6.48 0.65 -3.65
CA ALA A 38 -7.88 0.42 -3.41
C ALA A 38 -8.03 -0.65 -2.32
N ALA A 39 -8.88 -0.39 -1.33
CA ALA A 39 -9.26 -1.42 -0.39
C ALA A 39 -10.17 -2.44 -1.10
N PRO A 40 -9.96 -3.76 -0.92
CA PRO A 40 -10.84 -4.75 -1.50
C PRO A 40 -12.25 -4.62 -0.89
N SER A 41 -13.29 -4.66 -1.73
CA SER A 41 -14.67 -4.71 -1.24
C SER A 41 -14.89 -6.04 -0.51
N LEU A 42 -15.30 -6.00 0.75
CA LEU A 42 -15.62 -7.23 1.51
C LEU A 42 -16.98 -7.82 1.13
N ARG A 43 -17.85 -7.05 0.46
CA ARG A 43 -19.12 -7.54 -0.09
C ARG A 43 -18.91 -7.90 -1.56
N GLY A 44 -19.07 -9.18 -1.89
CA GLY A 44 -18.93 -9.71 -3.26
C GLY A 44 -17.49 -9.67 -3.81
N GLY A 45 -16.49 -9.53 -2.92
CA GLY A 45 -15.09 -9.41 -3.31
C GLY A 45 -14.34 -10.73 -3.47
N PRO A 46 -13.03 -10.65 -3.76
CA PRO A 46 -12.20 -11.82 -4.00
C PRO A 46 -12.13 -12.74 -2.78
N THR A 47 -12.33 -14.04 -3.02
CA THR A 47 -12.12 -15.09 -2.01
C THR A 47 -10.62 -15.27 -1.79
N PHE A 48 -10.14 -14.95 -0.59
CA PHE A 48 -8.74 -15.12 -0.26
C PHE A 48 -8.45 -16.56 0.19
N PRO A 49 -7.33 -17.18 -0.26
CA PRO A 49 -6.98 -18.56 0.09
C PRO A 49 -6.75 -18.80 1.59
N SER A 50 -6.46 -17.75 2.36
CA SER A 50 -6.21 -17.87 3.79
C SER A 50 -6.58 -16.61 4.57
N ALA A 51 -6.77 -16.76 5.89
CA ALA A 51 -6.98 -15.63 6.79
C ALA A 51 -5.79 -14.64 6.79
N LYS A 52 -4.55 -15.12 6.60
CA LYS A 52 -3.36 -14.26 6.49
C LYS A 52 -3.43 -13.40 5.24
N THR A 53 -3.83 -14.01 4.13
CA THR A 53 -3.97 -13.35 2.83
C THR A 53 -5.08 -12.29 2.86
N SER A 54 -6.24 -12.63 3.44
CA SER A 54 -7.34 -11.68 3.64
C SER A 54 -6.93 -10.48 4.48
N ARG A 55 -6.28 -10.73 5.64
CA ARG A 55 -5.77 -9.65 6.50
C ARG A 55 -4.77 -8.77 5.77
N PHE A 56 -3.86 -9.34 4.97
CA PHE A 56 -2.92 -8.56 4.18
C PHE A 56 -3.64 -7.70 3.14
N ALA A 57 -4.56 -8.26 2.36
CA ALA A 57 -5.31 -7.53 1.34
C ALA A 57 -6.17 -6.40 1.93
N ILE A 58 -6.67 -6.55 3.16
CA ILE A 58 -7.46 -5.52 3.85
C ILE A 58 -6.56 -4.45 4.49
N LEU A 59 -5.54 -4.86 5.25
CA LEU A 59 -4.71 -3.95 6.04
C LEU A 59 -3.65 -3.23 5.20
N ALA A 60 -3.14 -3.87 4.14
CA ALA A 60 -2.09 -3.27 3.31
C ALA A 60 -2.55 -1.97 2.65
N PRO A 61 -3.72 -1.89 1.99
CA PRO A 61 -4.22 -0.63 1.43
C PRO A 61 -4.48 0.43 2.50
N LYS A 62 -5.05 0.04 3.65
CA LYS A 62 -5.33 0.96 4.76
C LYS A 62 -4.04 1.64 5.25
N TRP A 63 -3.08 0.85 5.71
CA TRP A 63 -1.82 1.35 6.24
C TRP A 63 -0.98 2.05 5.18
N TRP A 64 -1.01 1.57 3.93
CA TRP A 64 -0.33 2.25 2.84
C TRP A 64 -0.90 3.65 2.61
N ASN A 65 -2.23 3.79 2.59
CA ASN A 65 -2.88 5.07 2.35
C ASN A 65 -2.74 6.07 3.52
N GLU A 66 -2.46 5.59 4.73
CA GLU A 66 -2.10 6.41 5.89
C GLU A 66 -0.68 7.02 5.76
N LEU A 67 0.18 6.48 4.90
CA LEU A 67 1.53 7.01 4.71
C LEU A 67 1.52 8.35 3.95
N PRO A 68 2.39 9.30 4.35
CA PRO A 68 2.66 10.50 3.57
C PRO A 68 3.07 10.18 2.14
N ILE A 69 2.71 11.07 1.21
CA ILE A 69 2.97 10.88 -0.21
C ILE A 69 4.46 10.69 -0.51
N GLU A 70 5.32 11.45 0.17
CA GLU A 70 6.78 11.41 0.02
C GLU A 70 7.38 10.04 0.33
N ILE A 71 6.74 9.26 1.20
CA ILE A 71 7.18 7.91 1.52
C ILE A 71 6.74 6.96 0.40
N ARG A 72 5.48 7.08 -0.06
CA ARG A 72 4.92 6.22 -1.11
C ARG A 72 5.56 6.43 -2.47
N THR A 73 5.98 7.65 -2.79
CA THR A 73 6.66 8.01 -4.04
C THR A 73 8.18 7.92 -3.94
N ALA A 74 8.73 7.26 -2.93
CA ALA A 74 10.17 7.06 -2.82
C ALA A 74 10.73 6.32 -4.06
N ASP A 75 11.86 6.81 -4.57
CA ASP A 75 12.47 6.31 -5.82
C ASP A 75 13.12 4.94 -5.67
N SER A 76 13.49 4.56 -4.44
CA SER A 76 14.11 3.28 -4.15
C SER A 76 13.57 2.65 -2.86
N LEU A 77 13.68 1.32 -2.77
CA LEU A 77 13.30 0.58 -1.57
C LEU A 77 14.13 1.01 -0.36
N HIS A 78 15.39 1.38 -0.56
CA HIS A 78 16.25 1.88 0.52
C HIS A 78 15.70 3.19 1.11
N ILE A 79 15.37 4.16 0.25
CA ILE A 79 14.78 5.44 0.67
C ILE A 79 13.43 5.20 1.34
N PHE A 80 12.59 4.33 0.76
CA PHE A 80 11.30 3.94 1.34
C PHE A 80 11.45 3.42 2.76
N ARG A 81 12.34 2.43 2.98
CA ARG A 81 12.57 1.84 4.30
C ARG A 81 13.07 2.87 5.32
N ARG A 82 14.00 3.74 4.91
CA ARG A 82 14.53 4.80 5.77
C ARG A 82 13.43 5.78 6.20
N ARG A 83 12.68 6.32 5.22
CA ARG A 83 11.58 7.28 5.48
C ARG A 83 10.46 6.65 6.31
N LEU A 84 10.09 5.39 6.01
CA LEU A 84 9.09 4.65 6.77
C LEU A 84 9.51 4.47 8.24
N LYS A 85 10.77 4.06 8.48
CA LYS A 85 11.30 3.91 9.84
C LYS A 85 11.22 5.24 10.60
N THR A 86 11.67 6.33 9.99
CA THR A 86 11.59 7.66 10.59
C THR A 86 10.14 8.04 10.90
N HIS A 87 9.22 7.90 9.94
CA HIS A 87 7.82 8.25 10.14
C HIS A 87 7.16 7.47 11.27
N LEU A 88 7.36 6.15 11.33
CA LEU A 88 6.83 5.32 12.42
C LEU A 88 7.45 5.68 13.77
N PHE A 89 8.74 6.02 13.80
CA PHE A 89 9.38 6.46 15.03
C PHE A 89 8.77 7.76 15.54
N ARG A 90 8.62 8.78 14.67
CA ARG A 90 7.96 10.04 15.03
C ARG A 90 6.54 9.84 15.54
N LEU A 91 5.77 8.99 14.88
CA LEU A 91 4.36 8.74 15.21
C LEU A 91 4.17 8.11 16.61
N HIS A 92 5.16 7.35 17.10
CA HIS A 92 5.05 6.61 18.36
C HIS A 92 5.94 7.14 19.49
N PHE A 93 7.04 7.84 19.20
CA PHE A 93 8.04 8.24 20.20
C PHE A 93 8.26 9.75 20.32
N GLU A 94 7.80 10.57 19.37
CA GLU A 94 7.86 12.04 19.48
C GLU A 94 6.53 12.62 20.01
N ARG A 95 5.81 11.86 20.83
CA ARG A 95 4.50 12.25 21.41
C ARG A 95 4.63 12.65 22.87
#